data_AF-A0A1J6KXC1-F1
#
_entry.id   AF-A0A1J6KXC1-F1
#
_cell.length_a   1.000
_cell.length_b   1.000
_cell.length_c   1.000
_cell.angle_alpha   90.00
_cell.angle_beta   90.00
_cell.angle_gamma   90.00
#
_symmetry.space_group_name_H-M   'P 1'
#
loop_
_entity.id
_entity.type
_entity.pdbx_description
1 polymer ?
#
loop_
_entity_poly.entity_id
_entity_poly.type
_entity_poly.pdbx_seq_one_letter_code
_entity_poly.pdbx_strand_id
1 'polypeptide(L)'
;MKSFIFSFLLLSTTLALLPFVVFSSSFTSTNPIVLPTTTDDDKGFPISGFSEVLDINGEPLHVGEEYHIISAIRGAGGGGVYLTYVGNTKCPSGVLQHWSDTRPGMPVKFVTTHSRPFNVVRENTDINIMFSVSTSRLCVNETVWKVGDPDLTARGTRFVVTGGTLGNPGPETINSWFKIEKVTKQAPFYKLRYCPDKLLCPECHPVNCLDVGVTDHFGRRRLALTNQPFMVFFRKFQKTDG
;
A
#
# COMPACT_ATOMS: atom_id res chain seq x y z
N MET A 1 13.02 36.49 -61.32
CA MET A 1 12.36 37.54 -62.13
C MET A 1 11.27 38.16 -61.25
N LYS A 2 11.42 39.45 -60.87
CA LYS A 2 10.45 40.36 -60.17
C LYS A 2 10.02 39.91 -58.75
N SER A 3 10.40 40.49 -57.61
CA SER A 3 10.62 41.88 -57.14
C SER A 3 9.43 42.82 -57.29
N PHE A 4 9.22 43.62 -56.23
CA PHE A 4 8.40 44.84 -56.05
C PHE A 4 7.00 44.62 -55.42
N ILE A 5 6.51 45.35 -54.40
CA ILE A 5 6.76 46.73 -53.93
C ILE A 5 6.44 46.87 -52.43
N PHE A 6 7.24 47.70 -51.75
CA PHE A 6 7.02 48.31 -50.43
C PHE A 6 6.05 49.49 -50.52
N SER A 7 5.20 49.72 -49.52
CA SER A 7 4.76 51.10 -49.23
C SER A 7 4.60 51.36 -47.75
N PHE A 8 5.36 52.37 -47.34
CA PHE A 8 5.43 53.03 -46.05
C PHE A 8 4.17 53.86 -45.79
N LEU A 9 3.76 53.93 -44.52
CA LEU A 9 3.15 55.12 -43.95
C LEU A 9 3.73 55.33 -42.54
N LEU A 10 4.42 56.45 -42.40
CA LEU A 10 5.02 57.02 -41.20
C LEU A 10 3.93 57.67 -40.31
N LEU A 11 4.11 57.58 -38.99
CA LEU A 11 3.97 58.67 -37.99
C LEU A 11 4.23 58.06 -36.60
N SER A 12 5.38 58.30 -35.97
CA SER A 12 5.72 59.49 -35.17
C SER A 12 5.50 59.26 -33.67
N THR A 13 6.61 59.13 -32.95
CA THR A 13 6.90 59.69 -31.61
C THR A 13 5.94 59.38 -30.45
N THR A 14 6.41 58.63 -29.45
CA THR A 14 6.76 59.20 -28.13
C THR A 14 7.54 58.19 -27.28
N LEU A 15 8.71 58.62 -26.83
CA LEU A 15 9.62 57.95 -25.91
C LEU A 15 9.10 58.18 -24.48
N ALA A 16 8.70 57.13 -23.77
CA ALA A 16 8.45 57.17 -22.33
C ALA A 16 9.26 56.06 -21.67
N LEU A 17 10.44 56.45 -21.17
CA LEU A 17 11.23 55.67 -20.24
C LEU A 17 10.51 55.69 -18.88
N LEU A 18 10.01 54.53 -18.44
CA LEU A 18 9.64 54.29 -17.04
C LEU A 18 10.58 53.21 -16.48
N PRO A 19 11.17 53.42 -15.30
CA PRO A 19 12.06 52.44 -14.69
C PRO A 19 11.22 51.26 -14.23
N PHE A 20 11.47 50.07 -14.77
CA PHE A 20 10.96 48.85 -14.16
C PHE A 20 11.65 48.66 -12.82
N VAL A 21 10.92 49.01 -11.77
CA VAL A 21 11.28 48.75 -10.38
C VAL A 21 11.42 47.25 -10.20
N VAL A 22 12.65 46.78 -10.05
CA VAL A 22 12.96 45.39 -9.69
C VAL A 22 12.51 45.18 -8.25
N PHE A 23 11.34 44.57 -8.05
CA PHE A 23 10.98 44.03 -6.74
C PHE A 23 11.69 42.68 -6.54
N SER A 24 12.89 42.75 -5.98
CA SER A 24 13.55 41.61 -5.31
C SER A 24 12.84 41.38 -3.98
N SER A 25 11.90 40.43 -3.92
CA SER A 25 11.29 40.02 -2.66
C SER A 25 12.18 38.99 -1.95
N SER A 26 13.26 39.47 -1.34
CA SER A 26 13.99 38.69 -0.33
C SER A 26 13.17 38.74 0.95
N PHE A 27 12.26 37.79 1.16
CA PHE A 27 11.58 37.65 2.46
C PHE A 27 12.57 37.07 3.48
N THR A 28 13.32 37.93 4.17
CA THR A 28 14.02 37.55 5.40
C THR A 28 13.03 37.56 6.55
N SER A 29 12.34 36.43 6.77
CA SER A 29 11.62 36.19 8.02
C SER A 29 12.62 35.71 9.07
N THR A 30 13.12 36.63 9.89
CA THR A 30 13.79 36.28 11.15
C THR A 30 12.75 36.24 12.26
N ASN A 31 11.99 35.14 12.33
CA ASN A 31 11.35 34.73 13.58
C ASN A 31 12.31 33.75 14.26
N PRO A 32 13.02 34.14 15.33
CA PRO A 32 13.78 33.17 16.11
C PRO A 32 12.77 32.21 16.76
N ILE A 33 12.85 30.93 16.40
CA ILE A 33 12.15 29.87 17.12
C ILE A 33 12.76 29.85 18.53
N VAL A 34 12.02 30.38 19.49
CA VAL A 34 12.32 30.16 20.91
C VAL A 34 11.94 28.73 21.21
N LEU A 35 12.93 27.84 21.30
CA LEU A 35 12.74 26.48 21.78
C LEU A 35 12.34 26.56 23.26
N PRO A 36 11.22 25.94 23.69
CA PRO A 36 10.94 25.85 25.12
C PRO A 36 12.00 24.96 25.77
N THR A 37 12.77 25.54 26.69
CA THR A 37 13.61 24.81 27.63
C THR A 37 12.66 23.97 28.50
N THR A 38 12.69 22.66 28.32
CA THR A 38 11.89 21.73 29.12
C THR A 38 12.61 21.47 30.43
N THR A 39 12.24 22.21 31.47
CA THR A 39 12.31 21.72 32.84
C THR A 39 10.94 21.16 33.19
N ASP A 40 10.93 19.88 33.54
CA ASP A 40 9.92 19.20 34.35
C ASP A 40 8.50 19.11 33.75
N ASP A 41 8.23 18.00 33.05
CA ASP A 41 7.22 17.01 33.48
C ASP A 41 6.99 15.97 32.39
N ASP A 42 7.35 14.73 32.71
CA ASP A 42 7.12 13.50 31.93
C ASP A 42 5.63 13.22 31.77
N LYS A 43 4.99 13.85 30.78
CA LYS A 43 3.77 13.36 30.13
C LYS A 43 3.88 13.59 28.64
N GLY A 44 4.45 12.61 27.96
CA GLY A 44 4.57 12.56 26.51
C GLY A 44 3.26 12.98 25.81
N PHE A 45 3.38 13.98 24.96
CA PHE A 45 2.36 14.39 24.00
C PHE A 45 1.87 13.15 23.22
N PRO A 46 0.57 12.80 23.23
CA PRO A 46 0.10 11.66 22.46
C PRO A 46 0.23 12.02 20.99
N ILE A 47 1.29 11.50 20.35
CA ILE A 47 1.31 11.37 18.91
C ILE A 47 0.07 10.51 18.62
N SER A 48 -0.92 11.07 17.93
CA SER A 48 -2.08 10.33 17.43
C SER A 48 -1.61 9.36 16.33
N GLY A 49 -0.76 8.40 16.71
CA GLY A 49 -0.27 7.34 15.85
C GLY A 49 -1.31 6.23 15.79
N PHE A 50 -1.55 5.71 14.59
CA PHE A 50 -2.39 4.53 14.43
C PHE A 50 -1.89 3.37 15.32
N SER A 51 -2.82 2.58 15.84
CA SER A 51 -2.52 1.42 16.69
C SER A 51 -1.66 0.39 15.96
N GLU A 52 -0.92 -0.40 16.73
CA GLU A 52 -0.06 -1.45 16.18
C GLU A 52 -0.89 -2.66 15.79
N VAL A 53 -0.55 -3.29 14.66
CA VAL A 53 -1.12 -4.57 14.30
C VAL A 53 -0.42 -5.63 15.15
N LEU A 54 -1.20 -6.45 15.85
CA LEU A 54 -0.69 -7.47 16.75
C LEU A 54 -0.87 -8.86 16.15
N ASP A 55 0.07 -9.75 16.45
CA ASP A 55 -0.09 -11.17 16.17
C ASP A 55 -1.00 -11.86 17.20
N ILE A 56 -1.18 -13.17 17.03
CA ILE A 56 -2.04 -13.97 17.90
C ILE A 56 -1.55 -14.06 19.35
N ASN A 57 -0.27 -13.78 19.61
CA ASN A 57 0.32 -13.73 20.95
C ASN A 57 0.24 -12.32 21.57
N GLY A 58 -0.28 -11.33 20.84
CA GLY A 58 -0.36 -9.94 21.28
C GLY A 58 0.92 -9.14 21.03
N GLU A 59 1.88 -9.68 20.26
CA GLU A 59 3.11 -8.98 19.92
C GLU A 59 2.94 -8.14 18.64
N PRO A 60 3.52 -6.94 18.55
CA PRO A 60 3.48 -6.15 17.33
C PRO A 60 4.05 -6.89 16.11
N LEU A 61 3.41 -6.72 14.96
CA LEU A 61 3.96 -7.13 13.68
C LEU A 61 5.15 -6.26 13.34
N HIS A 62 6.31 -6.86 13.12
CA HIS A 62 7.52 -6.16 12.73
C HIS A 62 7.68 -6.14 11.21
N VAL A 63 8.12 -5.00 10.69
CA VAL A 63 8.39 -4.84 9.25
C VAL A 63 9.51 -5.79 8.84
N GLY A 64 9.32 -6.51 7.73
CA GLY A 64 10.30 -7.47 7.20
C GLY A 64 10.35 -8.84 7.89
N GLU A 65 9.72 -9.00 9.06
CA GLU A 65 9.56 -10.29 9.73
C GLU A 65 8.45 -11.13 9.06
N GLU A 66 8.51 -12.45 9.27
CA GLU A 66 7.67 -13.42 8.57
C GLU A 66 6.45 -13.82 9.41
N TYR A 67 5.26 -13.76 8.79
CA TYR A 67 3.99 -14.10 9.44
C TYR A 67 3.11 -14.93 8.52
N HIS A 68 2.30 -15.83 9.09
CA HIS A 68 1.16 -16.41 8.41
C HIS A 68 -0.06 -15.50 8.53
N ILE A 69 -0.83 -15.38 7.45
CA ILE A 69 -2.18 -14.81 7.45
C ILE A 69 -3.18 -15.97 7.51
N ILE A 70 -3.94 -16.08 8.59
CA ILE A 70 -4.81 -17.23 8.87
C ILE A 70 -6.25 -16.78 9.08
N SER A 71 -7.20 -17.51 8.49
CA SER A 71 -8.64 -17.30 8.73
C SER A 71 -8.99 -17.32 10.22
N ALA A 72 -9.80 -16.36 10.66
CA ALA A 72 -10.39 -16.37 12.00
C ALA A 72 -11.42 -17.51 12.18
N ILE A 73 -11.99 -18.01 11.08
CA ILE A 73 -12.93 -19.13 11.08
C ILE A 73 -12.13 -20.45 11.13
N ARG A 74 -12.59 -21.40 11.96
CA ARG A 74 -11.98 -22.73 12.11
C ARG A 74 -12.62 -23.77 11.18
N GLY A 75 -12.01 -24.95 11.10
CA GLY A 75 -12.50 -26.09 10.31
C GLY A 75 -12.52 -25.83 8.81
N ALA A 76 -13.60 -26.26 8.13
CA ALA A 76 -13.75 -26.18 6.67
C ALA A 76 -13.86 -24.74 6.12
N GLY A 77 -14.12 -23.74 6.97
CA GLY A 77 -14.06 -22.31 6.62
C GLY A 77 -12.68 -21.69 6.87
N GLY A 78 -11.75 -22.45 7.43
CA GLY A 78 -10.46 -21.97 7.90
C GLY A 78 -9.33 -22.10 6.90
N GLY A 79 -8.11 -21.91 7.40
CA GLY A 79 -6.87 -22.06 6.64
C GLY A 79 -6.17 -20.75 6.36
N GLY A 80 -4.88 -20.87 6.11
CA GLY A 80 -4.02 -19.73 5.79
C GLY A 80 -3.90 -19.43 4.31
N VAL A 81 -3.32 -18.27 4.04
CA VAL A 81 -3.10 -17.77 2.69
C VAL A 81 -1.85 -18.39 2.06
N TYR A 82 -1.90 -18.74 0.78
CA TYR A 82 -0.79 -19.35 0.05
C TYR A 82 -0.70 -18.86 -1.40
N LEU A 83 0.50 -18.98 -1.96
CA LEU A 83 0.83 -18.66 -3.35
C LEU A 83 0.68 -19.90 -4.23
N THR A 84 0.10 -19.74 -5.41
CA THR A 84 -0.04 -20.83 -6.37
C THR A 84 -0.28 -20.32 -7.78
N TYR A 85 -0.12 -21.19 -8.78
CA TYR A 85 -0.39 -20.87 -10.18
C TYR A 85 -1.89 -20.69 -10.41
N VAL A 86 -2.24 -19.65 -11.18
CA VAL A 86 -3.59 -19.41 -11.70
C VAL A 86 -3.44 -19.15 -13.19
N GLY A 87 -4.14 -19.94 -14.01
CA GLY A 87 -3.95 -19.94 -15.46
C GLY A 87 -2.57 -20.46 -15.88
N ASN A 88 -2.21 -20.18 -17.13
CA ASN A 88 -0.96 -20.64 -17.75
C ASN A 88 0.13 -19.56 -17.65
N THR A 89 0.46 -19.15 -16.41
CA THR A 89 1.49 -18.13 -16.16
C THR A 89 2.86 -18.77 -15.91
N LYS A 90 3.93 -18.05 -16.29
CA LYS A 90 5.32 -18.49 -16.06
C LYS A 90 5.68 -18.57 -14.57
N CYS A 91 5.16 -17.64 -13.79
CA CYS A 91 5.35 -17.55 -12.33
C CYS A 91 4.00 -17.70 -11.61
N PRO A 92 3.98 -18.25 -10.39
CA PRO A 92 2.76 -18.34 -9.62
C PRO A 92 2.30 -16.93 -9.25
N SER A 93 1.02 -16.63 -9.49
CA SER A 93 0.44 -15.30 -9.31
C SER A 93 -0.80 -15.27 -8.41
N GLY A 94 -1.36 -16.43 -8.08
CA GLY A 94 -2.59 -16.53 -7.31
C GLY A 94 -2.36 -16.40 -5.82
N VAL A 95 -3.11 -15.50 -5.18
CA VAL A 95 -3.22 -15.38 -3.72
C VAL A 95 -4.51 -16.06 -3.27
N LEU A 96 -4.40 -17.20 -2.59
CA LEU A 96 -5.55 -18.05 -2.25
C LEU A 96 -5.59 -18.40 -0.77
N GLN A 97 -6.76 -18.73 -0.25
CA GLN A 97 -6.97 -19.32 1.07
C GLN A 97 -7.05 -20.85 0.96
N HIS A 98 -6.42 -21.58 1.89
CA HIS A 98 -6.69 -23.01 2.05
C HIS A 98 -8.14 -23.28 2.50
N TRP A 99 -8.57 -24.54 2.38
CA TRP A 99 -9.90 -25.00 2.78
C TRP A 99 -9.98 -25.49 4.24
N SER A 100 -8.85 -25.58 4.93
CA SER A 100 -8.74 -26.18 6.27
C SER A 100 -7.78 -25.40 7.14
N ASP A 101 -8.18 -25.14 8.38
CA ASP A 101 -7.37 -24.47 9.43
C ASP A 101 -6.11 -25.24 9.83
N THR A 102 -6.06 -26.54 9.55
CA THR A 102 -4.84 -27.36 9.69
C THR A 102 -3.70 -26.94 8.75
N ARG A 103 -3.99 -26.13 7.72
CA ARG A 103 -2.99 -25.64 6.76
C ARG A 103 -2.75 -24.15 7.00
N PRO A 104 -1.60 -23.77 7.59
CA PRO A 104 -1.36 -22.38 7.99
C PRO A 104 -0.99 -21.45 6.84
N GLY A 105 -0.84 -21.98 5.62
CA GLY A 105 -0.44 -21.20 4.46
C GLY A 105 1.06 -20.92 4.41
N MET A 106 1.45 -20.01 3.54
CA MET A 106 2.84 -19.60 3.32
C MET A 106 3.13 -18.28 4.05
N PRO A 107 4.37 -18.07 4.54
CA PRO A 107 4.70 -16.84 5.24
C PRO A 107 4.72 -15.64 4.29
N VAL A 108 4.34 -14.48 4.82
CA VAL A 108 4.41 -13.18 4.17
C VAL A 108 5.26 -12.21 5.00
N LYS A 109 5.74 -11.16 4.34
CA LYS A 109 6.36 -10.00 4.96
C LYS A 109 5.54 -8.75 4.67
N PHE A 110 5.54 -7.84 5.64
CA PHE A 110 4.95 -6.51 5.50
C PHE A 110 6.06 -5.48 5.36
N VAL A 111 5.90 -4.54 4.43
CA VAL A 111 6.86 -3.47 4.17
C VAL A 111 6.13 -2.13 4.16
N THR A 112 6.70 -1.15 4.85
CA THR A 112 6.19 0.23 4.93
C THR A 112 7.15 1.18 4.21
N THR A 113 6.66 2.35 3.80
CA THR A 113 7.49 3.44 3.24
C THR A 113 8.16 4.29 4.31
N HIS A 114 7.63 4.27 5.53
CA HIS A 114 8.12 5.08 6.64
C HIS A 114 9.19 4.33 7.41
N SER A 115 10.45 4.62 7.09
CA SER A 115 11.60 4.18 7.86
C SER A 115 11.81 5.07 9.09
N ARG A 116 11.44 4.55 10.26
CA ARG A 116 11.76 5.02 11.63
C ARG A 116 10.95 6.21 12.19
N PRO A 117 10.71 6.23 13.52
CA PRO A 117 11.22 5.28 14.53
C PRO A 117 10.44 3.96 14.65
N PHE A 118 9.35 3.78 13.91
CA PHE A 118 8.40 2.68 14.12
C PHE A 118 8.72 1.46 13.22
N ASN A 119 9.52 0.52 13.71
CA ASN A 119 9.80 -0.77 13.04
C ASN A 119 8.63 -1.78 13.18
N VAL A 120 7.40 -1.27 13.20
CA VAL A 120 6.18 -2.04 13.42
C VAL A 120 5.13 -1.66 12.39
N VAL A 121 4.31 -2.62 12.01
CA VAL A 121 3.16 -2.43 11.14
C VAL A 121 2.04 -1.79 11.95
N ARG A 122 1.51 -0.67 11.46
CA ARG A 122 0.39 0.05 12.09
C ARG A 122 -0.88 -0.10 11.28
N GLU A 123 -2.00 -0.04 11.97
CA GLU A 123 -3.32 -0.05 11.36
C GLU A 123 -3.49 1.16 10.43
N ASN A 124 -4.29 1.01 9.38
CA ASN A 124 -4.65 2.08 8.44
C ASN A 124 -3.47 2.81 7.74
N THR A 125 -2.24 2.30 7.84
CA THR A 125 -1.09 2.78 7.06
C THR A 125 -0.92 1.97 5.78
N ASP A 126 -0.47 2.62 4.71
CA ASP A 126 -0.17 1.94 3.44
C ASP A 126 1.04 1.02 3.56
N ILE A 127 0.83 -0.25 3.24
CA ILE A 127 1.84 -1.31 3.28
C ILE A 127 1.87 -2.09 1.97
N ASN A 128 3.04 -2.62 1.63
CA ASN A 128 3.15 -3.73 0.69
C ASN A 128 3.13 -5.05 1.47
N ILE A 129 2.60 -6.08 0.81
CA ILE A 129 2.58 -7.46 1.31
C ILE A 129 3.31 -8.30 0.27
N MET A 130 4.19 -9.20 0.70
CA MET A 130 4.85 -10.13 -0.21
C MET A 130 4.96 -11.52 0.41
N PHE A 131 4.90 -12.57 -0.41
CA PHE A 131 5.24 -13.90 0.06
C PHE A 131 6.75 -14.03 0.30
N SER A 132 7.12 -14.60 1.45
CA SER A 132 8.50 -14.96 1.77
C SER A 132 8.74 -16.44 1.50
N VAL A 133 8.78 -16.80 0.23
CA VAL A 133 8.92 -18.20 -0.21
C VAL A 133 10.08 -18.33 -1.19
N SER A 134 10.71 -19.51 -1.21
CA SER A 134 11.72 -19.81 -2.23
C SER A 134 11.06 -19.85 -3.61
N THR A 135 11.57 -19.04 -4.53
CA THR A 135 11.13 -19.01 -5.92
C THR A 135 12.28 -19.32 -6.87
N SER A 136 11.96 -19.63 -8.13
CA SER A 136 12.98 -19.73 -9.17
C SER A 136 13.59 -18.35 -9.44
N ARG A 137 14.82 -18.31 -9.98
CA ARG A 137 15.49 -17.06 -10.36
C ARG A 137 14.65 -16.16 -11.26
N LEU A 138 13.75 -16.75 -12.06
CA LEU A 138 12.87 -16.04 -12.98
C LEU A 138 11.67 -15.38 -12.29
N CYS A 139 11.33 -15.78 -11.06
CA CYS A 139 10.13 -15.37 -10.34
C CYS A 139 10.44 -14.66 -9.01
N VAL A 140 11.69 -14.22 -8.81
CA VAL A 140 12.13 -13.56 -7.57
C VAL A 140 11.38 -12.25 -7.29
N ASN A 141 10.92 -11.57 -8.33
CA ASN A 141 10.18 -10.31 -8.23
C ASN A 141 8.66 -10.50 -8.31
N GLU A 142 8.17 -11.75 -8.34
CA GLU A 142 6.75 -12.07 -8.58
C GLU A 142 6.01 -12.45 -7.29
N THR A 143 6.46 -11.96 -6.13
CA THR A 143 5.89 -12.30 -4.81
C THR A 143 5.14 -11.17 -4.14
N VAL A 144 5.31 -9.92 -4.61
CA VAL A 144 4.63 -8.73 -4.08
C VAL A 144 3.17 -8.74 -4.52
N TRP A 145 2.27 -8.53 -3.57
CA TRP A 145 0.84 -8.50 -3.81
C TRP A 145 0.43 -7.20 -4.50
N LYS A 146 -0.56 -7.30 -5.38
CA LYS A 146 -1.28 -6.18 -5.97
C LYS A 146 -2.75 -6.54 -6.19
N VAL A 147 -3.58 -5.53 -6.35
CA VAL A 147 -4.90 -5.67 -6.93
C VAL A 147 -4.78 -5.78 -8.44
N GLY A 148 -5.25 -6.90 -8.99
CA GLY A 148 -5.28 -7.13 -10.42
C GLY A 148 -6.35 -6.31 -11.16
N ASP A 149 -6.29 -6.39 -12.48
CA ASP A 149 -7.31 -5.84 -13.36
C ASP A 149 -8.65 -6.60 -13.19
N PRO A 150 -9.78 -5.98 -13.57
CA PRO A 150 -11.08 -6.64 -13.56
C PRO A 150 -11.07 -7.95 -14.35
N ASP A 151 -11.38 -9.07 -13.70
CA ASP A 151 -11.42 -10.38 -14.34
C ASP A 151 -12.76 -10.59 -15.07
N LEU A 152 -12.69 -10.70 -16.40
CA LEU A 152 -13.87 -10.85 -17.26
C LEU A 152 -14.61 -12.18 -17.03
N THR A 153 -13.91 -13.22 -16.59
CA THR A 153 -14.51 -14.53 -16.27
C THR A 153 -15.20 -14.53 -14.91
N ALA A 154 -14.95 -13.50 -14.08
CA ALA A 154 -15.51 -13.34 -12.74
C ALA A 154 -16.34 -12.06 -12.61
N ARG A 155 -17.06 -11.65 -13.67
CA ARG A 155 -17.95 -10.47 -13.66
C ARG A 155 -17.26 -9.18 -13.23
N GLY A 156 -16.01 -8.98 -13.65
CA GLY A 156 -15.20 -7.80 -13.31
C GLY A 156 -14.62 -7.81 -11.90
N THR A 157 -14.69 -8.94 -11.18
CA THR A 157 -14.04 -9.09 -9.87
C THR A 157 -12.55 -8.78 -9.98
N ARG A 158 -12.05 -7.95 -9.07
CA ARG A 158 -10.62 -7.65 -8.98
C ARG A 158 -9.97 -8.57 -7.96
N PHE A 159 -9.19 -9.52 -8.42
CA PHE A 159 -8.48 -10.45 -7.55
C PHE A 159 -7.22 -9.83 -6.96
N VAL A 160 -6.84 -10.28 -5.78
CA VAL A 160 -5.49 -10.06 -5.25
C VAL A 160 -4.57 -11.10 -5.90
N VAL A 161 -3.50 -10.61 -6.51
CA VAL A 161 -2.51 -11.42 -7.24
C VAL A 161 -1.11 -10.96 -6.86
N THR A 162 -0.09 -11.71 -7.22
CA THR A 162 1.30 -11.24 -7.10
C THR A 162 1.81 -10.58 -8.39
N GLY A 163 3.07 -10.14 -8.40
CA GLY A 163 3.66 -9.36 -9.50
C GLY A 163 3.41 -7.86 -9.38
N GLY A 164 3.22 -7.37 -8.15
CA GLY A 164 3.27 -5.96 -7.80
C GLY A 164 4.69 -5.43 -7.69
N THR A 165 4.82 -4.14 -7.41
CA THR A 165 6.11 -3.47 -7.22
C THR A 165 6.29 -3.18 -5.74
N LEU A 166 7.44 -3.56 -5.18
CA LEU A 166 7.78 -3.24 -3.80
C LEU A 166 8.21 -1.77 -3.69
N GLY A 167 7.63 -1.04 -2.74
CA GLY A 167 7.98 0.35 -2.48
C GLY A 167 7.59 1.28 -3.64
N ASN A 168 8.37 2.36 -3.80
CA ASN A 168 8.15 3.41 -4.79
C ASN A 168 6.71 3.96 -4.76
N PRO A 169 6.27 4.56 -3.63
CA PRO A 169 4.91 5.08 -3.48
C PRO A 169 4.60 6.11 -4.57
N GLY A 170 3.60 5.83 -5.39
CA GLY A 170 3.24 6.68 -6.51
C GLY A 170 2.10 6.12 -7.36
N PRO A 171 1.67 6.85 -8.41
CA PRO A 171 0.62 6.42 -9.34
C PRO A 171 0.88 5.04 -9.96
N GLU A 172 2.14 4.73 -10.29
CA GLU A 172 2.54 3.49 -10.95
C GLU A 172 2.44 2.25 -10.04
N THR A 173 2.51 2.44 -8.72
CA THR A 173 2.49 1.34 -7.73
C THR A 173 1.20 1.32 -6.92
N ILE A 174 0.23 2.18 -7.23
CA ILE A 174 -0.98 2.40 -6.43
C ILE A 174 -1.74 1.10 -6.09
N ASN A 175 -1.72 0.13 -7.01
CA ASN A 175 -2.38 -1.17 -6.86
C ASN A 175 -1.68 -2.13 -5.88
N SER A 176 -0.47 -1.82 -5.44
CA SER A 176 0.35 -2.66 -4.55
C SER A 176 0.27 -2.23 -3.07
N TRP A 177 -0.56 -1.23 -2.77
CA TRP A 177 -0.72 -0.69 -1.42
C TRP A 177 -2.01 -1.18 -0.78
N PHE A 178 -1.86 -1.82 0.38
CA PHE A 178 -2.94 -2.34 1.20
C PHE A 178 -2.92 -1.68 2.57
N LYS A 179 -4.00 -1.88 3.32
CA LYS A 179 -4.11 -1.49 4.73
C LYS A 179 -4.58 -2.68 5.55
N ILE A 180 -4.22 -2.67 6.83
CA ILE A 180 -4.74 -3.59 7.84
C ILE A 180 -5.60 -2.77 8.81
N GLU A 181 -6.78 -3.28 9.13
CA GLU A 181 -7.71 -2.65 10.08
C GLU A 181 -8.16 -3.66 11.12
N LYS A 182 -8.25 -3.26 12.39
CA LYS A 182 -8.88 -4.08 13.43
C LYS A 182 -10.36 -4.28 13.11
N VAL A 183 -10.84 -5.53 13.16
CA VAL A 183 -12.29 -5.81 13.00
C VAL A 183 -13.04 -5.41 14.26
N THR A 184 -12.45 -5.67 15.42
CA THR A 184 -13.08 -5.42 16.72
C THR A 184 -12.03 -5.30 17.82
N LYS A 185 -12.29 -4.48 18.85
CA LYS A 185 -11.37 -4.28 19.98
C LYS A 185 -11.30 -5.51 20.90
N GLN A 186 -12.29 -6.40 20.83
CA GLN A 186 -12.43 -7.55 21.74
C GLN A 186 -11.75 -8.83 21.24
N ALA A 187 -11.25 -8.86 20.00
CA ALA A 187 -10.64 -10.06 19.43
C ALA A 187 -9.37 -9.72 18.63
N PRO A 188 -8.41 -10.66 18.48
CA PRO A 188 -7.19 -10.45 17.71
C PRO A 188 -7.44 -10.60 16.20
N PHE A 189 -8.58 -10.11 15.71
CA PHE A 189 -8.99 -10.24 14.31
C PHE A 189 -8.86 -8.91 13.57
N TYR A 190 -8.29 -9.03 12.38
CA TYR A 190 -8.01 -7.96 11.45
C TYR A 190 -8.66 -8.27 10.10
N LYS A 191 -8.75 -7.25 9.27
CA LYS A 191 -9.10 -7.38 7.86
C LYS A 191 -8.09 -6.62 7.01
N LEU A 192 -7.88 -7.11 5.80
CA LEU A 192 -7.10 -6.41 4.77
C LEU A 192 -8.04 -5.55 3.94
N ARG A 193 -7.57 -4.38 3.52
CA ARG A 193 -8.33 -3.42 2.71
C ARG A 193 -7.46 -2.85 1.61
N TYR A 194 -8.05 -2.63 0.44
CA TYR A 194 -7.46 -1.82 -0.61
C TYR A 194 -8.10 -0.44 -0.58
N CYS A 195 -7.35 0.52 -0.05
CA CYS A 195 -7.76 1.91 0.11
C CYS A 195 -6.50 2.79 0.20
N PRO A 196 -5.69 2.84 -0.88
CA PRO A 196 -4.44 3.59 -0.87
C PRO A 196 -4.71 5.06 -0.54
N ASP A 197 -3.84 5.69 0.26
CA ASP A 197 -3.96 7.11 0.56
C ASP A 197 -3.92 7.96 -0.71
N LYS A 198 -4.73 9.02 -0.74
CA LYS A 198 -4.77 9.98 -1.86
C LYS A 198 -3.40 10.58 -2.16
N LEU A 199 -2.52 10.68 -1.17
CA LEU A 199 -1.16 11.20 -1.31
C LEU A 199 -0.28 10.34 -2.24
N LEU A 200 -0.56 9.04 -2.37
CA LEU A 200 0.14 8.15 -3.30
C LEU A 200 -0.14 8.50 -4.76
N CYS A 201 -1.31 9.08 -5.05
CA CYS A 201 -1.66 9.53 -6.38
C CYS A 201 -2.70 10.66 -6.33
N PRO A 202 -2.25 11.92 -6.20
CA PRO A 202 -3.16 13.07 -6.11
C PRO A 202 -4.05 13.26 -7.35
N GLU A 203 -3.55 12.81 -8.51
CA GLU A 203 -4.20 12.93 -9.82
C GLU A 203 -5.10 11.72 -10.16
N CYS A 204 -5.00 10.62 -9.41
CA CYS A 204 -5.85 9.45 -9.64
C CYS A 204 -7.28 9.76 -9.23
N HIS A 205 -8.24 9.16 -9.95
CA HIS A 205 -9.62 9.14 -9.50
C HIS A 205 -9.69 8.45 -8.12
N PRO A 206 -10.56 8.89 -7.20
CA PRO A 206 -10.74 8.24 -5.91
C PRO A 206 -10.90 6.72 -6.09
N VAL A 207 -10.01 5.98 -5.45
CA VAL A 207 -10.09 4.52 -5.45
C VAL A 207 -11.27 4.13 -4.59
N ASN A 208 -12.20 3.35 -5.15
CA ASN A 208 -13.28 2.75 -4.36
C ASN A 208 -12.68 1.80 -3.33
N CYS A 209 -12.71 2.21 -2.06
CA CYS A 209 -12.12 1.45 -0.99
C CYS A 209 -12.95 0.19 -0.68
N LEU A 210 -12.32 -0.96 -0.84
CA LEU A 210 -12.95 -2.28 -0.67
C LEU A 210 -12.12 -3.16 0.26
N ASP A 211 -12.81 -3.98 1.03
CA ASP A 211 -12.16 -4.98 1.85
C ASP A 211 -11.67 -6.14 0.98
N VAL A 212 -10.59 -6.79 1.40
CA VAL A 212 -10.14 -8.03 0.78
C VAL A 212 -10.94 -9.17 1.40
N GLY A 213 -11.72 -9.86 0.57
CA GLY A 213 -12.50 -11.04 0.93
C GLY A 213 -11.97 -12.30 0.25
N VAL A 214 -12.72 -13.38 0.38
CA VAL A 214 -12.48 -14.65 -0.30
C VAL A 214 -13.64 -14.95 -1.24
N THR A 215 -13.31 -15.23 -2.50
CA THR A 215 -14.26 -15.59 -3.55
C THR A 215 -13.93 -16.97 -4.09
N ASP A 216 -14.93 -17.84 -4.22
CA ASP A 216 -14.75 -19.08 -4.99
C ASP A 216 -14.74 -18.73 -6.48
N HIS A 217 -13.65 -19.11 -7.15
CA HIS A 217 -13.51 -18.99 -8.59
C HIS A 217 -12.90 -20.28 -9.12
N PHE A 218 -13.69 -21.02 -9.91
CA PHE A 218 -13.34 -22.35 -10.42
C PHE A 218 -12.94 -23.34 -9.30
N GLY A 219 -13.69 -23.38 -8.19
CA GLY A 219 -13.44 -24.31 -7.08
C GLY A 219 -12.21 -23.95 -6.24
N ARG A 220 -11.74 -22.71 -6.34
CA ARG A 220 -10.57 -22.21 -5.63
C ARG A 220 -10.92 -20.93 -4.89
N ARG A 221 -10.57 -20.87 -3.61
CA ARG A 221 -10.77 -19.71 -2.73
C ARG A 221 -9.73 -18.64 -2.98
N ARG A 222 -9.99 -17.74 -3.93
CA ARG A 222 -9.09 -16.63 -4.31
C ARG A 222 -9.39 -15.41 -3.45
N LEU A 223 -8.35 -14.69 -3.04
CA LEU A 223 -8.53 -13.38 -2.41
C LEU A 223 -8.94 -12.36 -3.48
N ALA A 224 -9.90 -11.50 -3.16
CA ALA A 224 -10.44 -10.51 -4.07
C ALA A 224 -10.93 -9.26 -3.33
N LEU A 225 -11.07 -8.15 -4.04
CA LEU A 225 -11.81 -7.00 -3.51
C LEU A 225 -13.29 -7.32 -3.45
N THR A 226 -13.87 -7.25 -2.26
CA THR A 226 -15.27 -7.55 -2.00
C THR A 226 -15.84 -6.60 -0.93
N ASN A 227 -17.15 -6.70 -0.69
CA ASN A 227 -17.80 -6.02 0.44
C ASN A 227 -17.85 -6.90 1.71
N GLN A 228 -17.22 -8.09 1.70
CA GLN A 228 -17.23 -9.04 2.81
C GLN A 228 -15.78 -9.35 3.23
N PRO A 229 -15.30 -8.79 4.36
CA PRO A 229 -13.91 -8.92 4.74
C PRO A 229 -13.55 -10.37 5.09
N PHE A 230 -12.39 -10.82 4.60
CA PHE A 230 -11.74 -12.01 5.10
C PHE A 230 -11.14 -11.68 6.47
N MET A 231 -11.83 -12.09 7.54
CA MET A 231 -11.34 -11.88 8.90
C MET A 231 -10.16 -12.81 9.17
N VAL A 232 -9.03 -12.23 9.56
CA VAL A 232 -7.76 -12.93 9.74
C VAL A 232 -7.12 -12.61 11.08
N PHE A 233 -6.25 -13.51 11.53
CA PHE A 233 -5.23 -13.20 12.53
C PHE A 233 -3.85 -13.49 11.94
N PHE A 234 -2.84 -12.89 12.55
CA PHE A 234 -1.45 -13.08 12.16
C PHE A 234 -0.77 -14.02 13.16
N ARG A 235 0.08 -14.91 12.66
CA ARG A 235 0.91 -15.77 13.51
C ARG A 235 2.34 -15.71 13.03
N LYS A 236 3.26 -15.34 13.90
CA LYS A 236 4.69 -15.29 13.59
C LYS A 236 5.15 -16.63 13.01
N PHE A 237 5.86 -16.58 11.88
CA PHE A 237 6.46 -17.75 11.28
C PHE A 237 7.65 -18.19 12.13
N GLN A 238 7.71 -19.49 12.42
CA GLN A 238 8.81 -20.10 13.13
C GLN A 238 9.55 -20.98 12.13
N LYS A 239 10.79 -20.63 11.82
CA LYS A 239 11.63 -21.48 10.99
C LYS A 239 11.92 -22.72 11.81
N THR A 240 11.39 -23.87 11.40
CA THR A 240 11.85 -25.15 11.94
C THR A 240 13.27 -25.35 11.44
N ASP A 241 14.24 -25.30 12.36
CA ASP A 241 15.60 -25.72 12.08
C ASP A 241 15.53 -27.18 11.61
N GLY A 242 15.83 -27.39 10.32
CA GLY A 242 15.89 -28.70 9.69
C GLY A 242 17.29 -29.28 9.79
#